data_AF-A0A562YAK5-F1
#
_entry.id   AF-A0A562YAK5-F1
#
_cell.length_a   1.000
_cell.length_b   1.000
_cell.length_c   1.000
_cell.angle_alpha   90.00
_cell.angle_beta   90.00
_cell.angle_gamma   90.00
#
_symmetry.space_group_name_H-M   'P 1'
#
loop_
_entity.id
_entity.type
_entity.pdbx_description
1 polymer ?
#
loop_
_entity_poly.entity_id
_entity_poly.type
_entity_poly.pdbx_seq_one_letter_code
_entity_poly.pdbx_strand_id
1 'polypeptide(L)' 'MTWNNLLKQLFCPFRVAVIHDIGELKTGEIVLVEEVKVTMELKTVYLIKGKFYHYHHFNILID' A
#
# COMPACT_ATOMS: atom_id res chain seq x y z
N MET A 1 17.71 3.68 9.36
CA MET A 1 17.33 3.76 7.94
C MET A 1 18.15 4.85 7.29
N THR A 2 19.01 4.50 6.33
CA THR A 2 19.83 5.48 5.61
C THR A 2 19.08 5.83 4.32
N TRP A 3 18.68 7.10 4.17
CA TRP A 3 17.99 7.58 2.98
C TRP A 3 18.99 7.76 1.84
N ASN A 4 19.29 6.67 1.14
CA ASN A 4 20.37 6.63 0.13
C ASN A 4 19.95 7.23 -1.23
N ASN A 5 18.76 7.81 -1.35
CA ASN A 5 18.18 8.34 -2.60
C ASN A 5 18.19 7.34 -3.77
N LEU A 6 18.15 6.04 -3.48
CA LEU A 6 18.07 4.99 -4.49
C LEU A 6 16.62 4.75 -4.86
N LEU A 7 16.33 4.77 -6.16
CA LEU A 7 15.04 4.33 -6.67
C LEU A 7 14.92 2.81 -6.47
N LYS A 8 13.87 2.38 -5.77
CA LYS A 8 13.55 0.96 -5.57
C LYS A 8 12.33 0.58 -6.41
N GLN A 9 12.44 -0.49 -7.19
CA GLN A 9 11.29 -1.10 -7.85
C GLN A 9 10.58 -2.03 -6.86
N LEU A 10 9.26 -1.85 -6.72
CA LEU A 10 8.41 -2.70 -5.87
C LEU A 10 7.74 -3.78 -6.73
N PHE A 11 7.83 -5.02 -6.28
CA PHE A 11 7.13 -6.14 -6.88
C PHE A 11 5.93 -6.51 -6.03
N CYS A 12 4.79 -6.77 -6.67
CA CYS A 12 3.67 -7.36 -5.97
C CYS A 12 3.90 -8.87 -5.77
N PRO A 13 3.47 -9.43 -4.63
CA PRO A 13 2.86 -8.72 -3.51
C PRO A 13 3.90 -8.04 -2.60
N PHE A 14 3.52 -6.92 -1.97
CA PHE A 14 4.37 -6.21 -0.98
C PHE A 14 3.59 -5.80 0.27
N ARG A 15 4.30 -5.53 1.38
CA ARG A 15 3.70 -5.23 2.68
C ARG A 15 3.52 -3.73 2.89
N VAL A 16 2.40 -3.36 3.50
CA VAL A 16 2.11 -1.99 3.91
C VAL A 16 1.50 -1.95 5.31
N ALA A 17 1.73 -0.86 6.04
CA ALA A 17 1.11 -0.58 7.32
C ALA A 17 -0.06 0.39 7.14
N VAL A 18 -1.20 0.09 7.74
CA VAL A 18 -2.40 0.96 7.76
C VAL A 18 -2.15 2.16 8.67
N ILE A 19 -2.32 3.39 8.16
CA ILE A 19 -2.00 4.61 8.93
C ILE A 19 -3.21 5.22 9.65
N HIS A 20 -4.43 4.83 9.30
CA HIS A 20 -5.67 5.13 10.02
C HIS A 20 -6.75 4.10 9.69
N ASP A 21 -7.77 3.96 10.55
CA ASP A 21 -8.87 3.00 10.36
C ASP A 21 -9.63 3.25 9.05
N ILE A 22 -9.78 2.19 8.23
CA ILE A 22 -10.46 2.23 6.94
C ILE A 22 -11.19 0.93 6.64
N GLY A 23 -12.52 1.01 6.54
CA GLY A 23 -13.37 -0.17 6.34
C GLY A 23 -13.16 -1.20 7.44
N GLU A 24 -12.67 -2.38 7.07
CA GLU A 24 -12.37 -3.49 7.99
C GLU A 24 -10.93 -3.47 8.53
N LEU A 25 -10.06 -2.60 7.99
CA LEU A 25 -8.65 -2.54 8.37
C LEU A 25 -8.43 -1.53 9.50
N LYS A 26 -7.57 -1.92 10.46
CA LYS A 26 -7.27 -1.11 11.64
C LYS A 26 -5.90 -0.47 11.57
N THR A 27 -5.79 0.72 12.15
CA THR A 27 -4.52 1.45 12.26
C THR A 27 -3.42 0.55 12.85
N GLY A 28 -2.25 0.53 12.22
CA GLY A 28 -1.12 -0.31 12.60
C GLY A 28 -1.16 -1.74 12.06
N GLU A 29 -2.26 -2.19 11.45
CA GLU A 29 -2.32 -3.51 10.80
C GLU A 29 -1.34 -3.55 9.61
N ILE A 30 -0.61 -4.66 9.50
CA ILE A 30 0.26 -4.93 8.35
C ILE A 30 -0.52 -5.83 7.39
N VAL A 31 -0.75 -5.33 6.19
CA VAL A 31 -1.49 -6.03 5.13
C VAL A 31 -0.63 -6.21 3.90
N LEU A 32 -1.01 -7.19 3.07
CA LEU A 32 -0.34 -7.50 1.82
C LEU A 32 -1.10 -6.85 0.67
N VAL A 33 -0.41 -6.05 -0.13
CA VAL A 33 -0.92 -5.51 -1.40
C VAL A 33 -0.69 -6.57 -2.46
N GLU A 34 -1.78 -7.12 -3.00
CA GLU A 34 -1.80 -8.18 -3.99
C GLU A 34 -1.57 -7.62 -5.40
N GLU A 35 -2.20 -6.48 -5.71
CA GLU A 35 -2.07 -5.77 -6.98
C GLU A 35 -2.11 -4.25 -6.77
N VAL A 36 -1.49 -3.52 -7.70
CA VAL A 36 -1.60 -2.06 -7.82
C VAL A 36 -2.30 -1.73 -9.12
N LYS A 37 -3.35 -0.92 -9.06
CA LYS A 37 -4.09 -0.43 -10.23
C LYS A 37 -4.23 1.09 -10.18
N VAL A 38 -4.65 1.67 -11.29
CA VAL A 38 -4.93 3.10 -11.44
C VAL A 38 -6.38 3.27 -11.90
N THR A 39 -7.14 4.16 -11.26
CA THR A 39 -8.52 4.47 -11.67
C THR A 39 -8.54 5.34 -12.94
N MET A 40 -9.71 5.51 -13.55
CA MET A 40 -9.88 6.39 -14.71
C MET A 40 -9.57 7.86 -14.39
N GLU A 41 -9.69 8.25 -13.12
CA GLU A 41 -9.30 9.57 -12.61
C GLU A 41 -7.82 9.63 -12.16
N LEU A 42 -6.99 8.68 -12.60
CA LEU A 42 -5.55 8.61 -12.35
C LEU A 42 -5.18 8.48 -10.86
N LYS A 43 -6.02 7.83 -10.06
CA LYS A 43 -5.72 7.55 -8.64
C LYS A 43 -5.19 6.14 -8.46
N THR A 44 -4.07 5.98 -7.76
CA THR A 44 -3.52 4.67 -7.41
C THR A 44 -4.37 3.99 -6.33
N VAL A 45 -4.72 2.72 -6.57
CA VAL A 45 -5.43 1.86 -5.62
C VAL A 45 -4.70 0.53 -5.42
N TYR A 46 -4.77 0.02 -4.20
CA TYR A 46 -4.21 -1.25 -3.78
C TYR A 46 -5.32 -2.28 -3.64
N LEU A 47 -5.12 -3.45 -4.25
CA LEU A 47 -5.96 -4.63 -4.00
C LEU A 47 -5.43 -5.34 -2.75
N ILE A 48 -6.26 -5.41 -1.71
CA ILE A 48 -5.94 -6.06 -0.44
C ILE A 48 -7.13 -6.94 -0.07
N LYS A 49 -6.93 -8.26 0.03
CA LYS A 49 -7.97 -9.25 0.38
C LYS A 49 -9.20 -9.10 -0.53
N GLY A 50 -8.99 -8.92 -1.83
CA GLY A 50 -10.06 -8.77 -2.82
C GLY A 50 -10.82 -7.43 -2.81
N LYS A 51 -10.39 -6.44 -2.01
CA LYS A 51 -10.99 -5.09 -1.97
C LYS A 51 -9.99 -4.02 -2.39
N PHE A 52 -10.45 -2.99 -3.08
CA PHE A 52 -9.63 -1.85 -3.49
C PHE A 52 -9.63 -0.74 -2.44
N TYR A 53 -8.44 -0.25 -2.10
CA TYR A 53 -8.25 0.87 -1.19
C TYR A 53 -7.33 1.92 -1.81
N HIS A 54 -7.55 3.20 -1.52
CA HIS A 54 -6.64 4.24 -1.98
C HIS A 54 -5.27 4.13 -1.30
N TYR A 55 -4.20 4.32 -2.07
CA TYR A 55 -2.83 4.12 -1.59
C TYR A 55 -2.46 4.99 -0.37
N HIS A 56 -3.06 6.18 -0.26
CA HIS A 56 -2.74 7.15 0.78
C HIS A 56 -3.19 6.74 2.20
N HIS A 57 -3.87 5.60 2.33
CA HIS A 57 -4.21 5.01 3.63
C HIS A 57 -3.07 4.15 4.22
N PHE A 58 -1.95 4.01 3.50
CA PHE A 58 -0.90 3.07 3.88
C PHE A 58 0.51 3.65 3.75
N ASN A 59 1.41 3.16 4.60
CA ASN A 59 2.85 3.34 4.48
C ASN A 59 3.47 2.05 3.94
N ILE A 60 4.30 2.16 2.90
CA ILE A 60 5.03 1.02 2.33
C ILE A 60 6.13 0.60 3.31
N LEU A 61 6.17 -0.70 3.62
CA LEU A 61 7.23 -1.28 4.44
C LEU A 61 8.32 -1.79 3.49
N ILE A 62 9.43 -1.05 3.44
CA ILE A 62 10.60 -1.38 2.63
C ILE A 62 11.74 -1.74 3.59
N ASP A 63 12.26 -2.96 3.47
CA ASP A 63 13.55 -3.35 4.06
C ASP A 63 14.73 -2.82 3.21
#